data_AF-A0A7C7UPW8-F1
#
_entry.id   AF-A0A7C7UPW8-F1
#
_cell.length_a   1.000
_cell.length_b   1.000
_cell.length_c   1.000
_cell.angle_alpha   90.00
_cell.angle_beta   90.00
_cell.angle_gamma   90.00
#
_symmetry.space_group_name_H-M   'P 1'
#
loop_
_entity.id
_entity.type
_entity.pdbx_description
1 polymer ?
#
loop_
_entity_poly.entity_id
_entity_poly.type
_entity_poly.pdbx_seq_one_letter_code
_entity_poly.pdbx_strand_id
1 'polypeptide(L)' 'MRAQAKNHTKTILDSIADGVFTVDSQWKITSFNKAAEKITGIKSTEALGRHCWDVF' A
#
# COMPACT_ATOMS: atom_id res chain seq x y z
N MET A 1 21.97 -2.63 -6.49
CA MET A 1 21.44 -3.34 -5.31
C MET A 1 20.27 -2.60 -4.62
N ARG A 2 19.18 -2.24 -5.32
CA ARG A 2 18.01 -1.54 -4.70
C ARG A 2 16.71 -2.35 -4.69
N ALA A 3 16.67 -3.52 -5.34
CA ALA A 3 15.45 -4.32 -5.49
C ALA A 3 15.13 -5.25 -4.30
N GLN A 4 16.14 -5.68 -3.53
CA GLN A 4 15.95 -6.69 -2.48
C GLN A 4 15.21 -6.14 -1.24
N ALA A 5 15.47 -4.88 -0.87
CA ALA A 5 14.83 -4.25 0.29
C ALA A 5 13.32 -4.04 0.11
N LYS A 6 12.87 -3.62 -1.09
CA LYS A 6 11.44 -3.42 -1.39
C LYS A 6 10.63 -4.70 -1.28
N ASN A 7 11.19 -5.84 -1.67
CA ASN A 7 10.48 -7.12 -1.63
C ASN A 7 10.29 -7.63 -0.20
N HIS A 8 11.25 -7.42 0.69
CA HIS A 8 11.12 -7.89 2.07
C HIS A 8 10.04 -7.11 2.84
N THR A 9 10.02 -5.78 2.69
CA THR A 9 8.97 -4.93 3.29
C THR A 9 7.59 -5.28 2.77
N LYS A 10 7.45 -5.57 1.46
CA LYS A 10 6.16 -5.99 0.89
C LYS A 10 5.65 -7.30 1.50
N THR A 11 6.51 -8.30 1.64
CA THR A 11 6.13 -9.59 2.24
C THR A 11 5.68 -9.45 3.69
N ILE A 12 6.37 -8.60 4.47
CA ILE A 12 5.99 -8.33 5.87
C ILE A 12 4.60 -7.68 5.90
N LEU A 13 4.39 -6.62 5.11
CA LEU A 13 3.10 -5.92 5.06
C LEU A 13 1.96 -6.83 4.59
N ASP A 14 2.22 -7.74 3.66
CA ASP A 14 1.23 -8.71 3.15
C ASP A 14 0.86 -9.80 4.18
N SER A 15 1.68 -10.01 5.22
CA SER A 15 1.36 -10.94 6.32
C SER A 15 0.46 -10.33 7.40
N ILE A 16 0.28 -9.01 7.40
CA ILE A 16 -0.56 -8.30 8.37
C ILE A 16 -2.03 -8.42 7.94
N ALA A 17 -2.90 -8.81 8.87
CA ALA A 17 -4.34 -8.97 8.62
C ALA A 17 -5.07 -7.62 8.52
N ASP A 18 -4.53 -6.58 9.18
CA ASP A 18 -5.04 -5.22 9.09
C ASP A 18 -4.64 -4.57 7.76
N GLY A 19 -5.52 -3.71 7.24
CA GLY A 19 -5.23 -2.90 6.06
C GLY A 19 -4.16 -1.89 6.37
N VAL A 20 -3.03 -1.97 5.66
CA VAL A 20 -1.90 -1.04 5.81
C VAL A 20 -1.59 -0.39 4.48
N PHE A 21 -1.54 0.94 4.50
CA PHE A 21 -1.00 1.75 3.42
C PHE A 21 -0.08 2.83 3.98
N THR A 22 0.83 3.32 3.14
CA THR A 22 1.73 4.43 3.49
C THR A 22 1.58 5.55 2.48
N VAL A 23 1.92 6.78 2.88
CA VAL A 23 1.87 7.96 2.02
C VAL A 23 3.22 8.68 2.00
N ASP A 24 3.49 9.41 0.92
CA ASP A 24 4.60 10.37 0.87
C ASP A 24 4.23 11.72 1.52
N SER A 25 5.15 12.68 1.47
CA SER A 25 4.94 14.04 2.01
C SER A 25 3.89 14.85 1.24
N GLN A 26 3.48 14.40 0.06
CA GLN A 26 2.38 14.98 -0.72
C GLN A 26 1.06 14.21 -0.51
N TRP A 27 1.02 13.31 0.48
CA TRP A 27 -0.13 12.47 0.82
C TRP A 27 -0.54 11.46 -0.26
N LYS A 28 0.37 11.16 -1.19
CA LYS A 28 0.12 10.15 -2.21
C LYS A 28 0.45 8.77 -1.68
N ILE A 29 -0.40 7.79 -1.95
CA ILE A 29 -0.21 6.41 -1.48
C ILE A 29 1.03 5.81 -2.14
N THR A 30 1.97 5.31 -1.34
CA THR A 30 3.25 4.72 -1.79
C THR A 30 3.35 3.21 -1.54
N SER A 31 2.55 2.66 -0.63
CA SER A 31 2.36 1.21 -0.46
C SER A 31 0.92 0.90 -0.11
N PHE A 32 0.44 -0.28 -0.50
CA PHE A 32 -0.90 -0.77 -0.20
C PHE A 32 -0.83 -2.29 -0.08
N ASN A 33 -1.09 -2.85 1.11
CA ASN A 33 -0.97 -4.28 1.34
C ASN A 33 -2.22 -5.05 0.86
N LYS A 34 -2.10 -6.38 0.74
CA LYS A 34 -3.23 -7.24 0.33
C LYS A 34 -4.44 -7.16 1.25
N ALA A 35 -4.24 -6.95 2.55
CA ALA A 35 -5.36 -6.80 3.47
C ALA A 35 -6.17 -5.53 3.19
N ALA A 36 -5.50 -4.41 2.88
CA ALA A 36 -6.17 -3.18 2.48
C ALA A 36 -6.99 -3.38 1.20
N GLU A 37 -6.48 -4.13 0.21
CA GLU A 37 -7.27 -4.47 -0.99
C GLU A 37 -8.56 -5.23 -0.64
N LYS A 38 -8.48 -6.21 0.28
CA LYS A 38 -9.62 -7.02 0.69
C LYS A 38 -10.65 -6.23 1.50
N ILE A 39 -10.19 -5.39 2.43
CA ILE A 39 -11.07 -4.62 3.32
C ILE A 39 -11.81 -3.53 2.55
N THR A 40 -11.12 -2.87 1.61
CA THR A 40 -11.65 -1.69 0.92
C THR A 40 -12.29 -2.03 -0.42
N GLY A 41 -11.95 -3.19 -1.00
CA GLY A 41 -12.33 -3.57 -2.36
C GLY A 41 -11.52 -2.87 -3.46
N ILE A 42 -10.58 -2.00 -3.09
CA ILE A 42 -9.78 -1.19 -4.03
C ILE A 42 -8.46 -1.91 -4.31
N LYS A 43 -8.09 -2.07 -5.58
CA LYS A 43 -6.81 -2.67 -5.95
C LYS A 43 -5.66 -1.70 -5.67
N SER A 44 -4.51 -2.22 -5.27
CA SER A 44 -3.28 -1.45 -5.09
C SER A 44 -2.89 -0.70 -6.37
N THR A 45 -3.14 -1.27 -7.55
CA THR A 45 -2.92 -0.62 -8.86
C THR A 45 -3.78 0.62 -9.08
N GLU A 46 -4.92 0.72 -8.39
CA GLU A 46 -5.84 1.85 -8.46
C GLU A 46 -5.58 2.87 -7.36
N ALA A 47 -5.02 2.45 -6.22
CA ALA A 47 -4.72 3.31 -5.08
C ALA A 47 -3.34 4.01 -5.18
N LEU A 48 -2.32 3.30 -5.66
CA LEU A 48 -0.94 3.79 -5.69
C LEU A 48 -0.81 5.09 -6.49
N GLY A 49 -0.15 6.09 -5.91
CA GLY A 49 0.08 7.41 -6.51
C GLY A 49 -1.09 8.39 -6.43
N ARG A 50 -2.27 7.96 -5.95
CA ARG A 50 -3.41 8.86 -5.67
C ARG A 50 -3.31 9.45 -4.28
N HIS A 51 -3.97 10.58 -4.06
CA HIS A 51 -4.11 11.13 -2.72
C HIS A 51 -4.99 10.21 -1.87
N CYS A 52 -4.64 10.02 -0.60
CA CYS A 52 -5.36 9.09 0.28
C CYS A 52 -6.85 9.44 0.45
N TRP A 53 -7.22 10.72 0.43
CA TRP A 53 -8.61 11.18 0.51
C TRP A 53 -9.43 11.00 -0.78
N ASP A 54 -8.81 10.67 -1.91
CA ASP A 54 -9.54 10.32 -3.13
C ASP A 54 -9.91 8.82 -3.16
N VAL A 55 -9.35 8.06 -2.22
CA VAL A 55 -9.49 6.61 -2.08
C VAL A 55 -10.42 6.26 -0.90
N PHE A 56 -10.45 7.10 0.14
CA PHE A 56 -11.23 6.94 1.38
C PHE A 56 -12.01 8.21 1.70
#